data_AF-A0A7J3I460-F1
#
_entry.id   AF-A0A7J3I460-F1
#
_cell.length_a   1.000
_cell.length_b   1.000
_cell.length_c   1.000
_cell.angle_alpha   90.00
_cell.angle_beta   90.00
_cell.angle_gamma   90.00
#
_symmetry.space_group_name_H-M   'P 1'
#
loop_
_entity.id
_entity.type
_entity.pdbx_description
1 polymer ?
#
loop_
_entity_poly.entity_id
_entity_poly.type
_entity_poly.pdbx_seq_one_letter_code
_entity_poly.pdbx_strand_id
1 'polypeptide(L)'
;MGIKSLVEKGVIELWEDVYDSRLDDKAAPDLSDILRGEEEPVYSDPEEFFKRTYMTRSLEELLEETAETLKSGKGGTIFLLTSLFGGGKTHTQICLYHAFTNPGKLRIINEKLSSRIAEIGKPLIVVMDGSRASSVPHPSEPYRAGGFTVKTIWGMLAYRLGAYAKVKHLDDEKAPVPDVDLLKTILVETKEPKLILMDEIVHYVFNMHKSLREYGEKVLLFLDYLARAVEGTPNTVLVASVQAEYRIVEGAKTLLEEEVFKGYAGKVLSVLSRESTRTVIPVTPDDVVKVLQKRIFKKIPEKEASTARDRLHSAYRENPELFGVEADWQFSSGETGRILTAKDTYPFHPKYIEVLQEFVTRNKDLQKTRDAVRITRKVVRRFLRERGDAEFIMPWHIDLR
;
A
#
# COMPACT_ATOMS: atom_id res chain seq x y z
N MET A 1 31.25 -17.14 8.93
CA MET A 1 30.48 -17.62 7.77
C MET A 1 29.45 -16.58 7.48
N GLY A 2 29.50 -15.99 6.29
CA GLY A 2 28.62 -14.88 5.91
C GLY A 2 27.35 -15.35 5.23
N ILE A 3 26.60 -14.38 4.73
CA ILE A 3 25.29 -14.58 4.12
C ILE A 3 25.37 -15.47 2.88
N LYS A 4 26.41 -15.33 2.04
CA LYS A 4 26.52 -16.11 0.80
C LYS A 4 26.67 -17.60 1.12
N SER A 5 27.57 -17.94 2.05
CA SER A 5 27.72 -19.32 2.51
C SER A 5 26.44 -19.87 3.16
N LEU A 6 25.69 -19.04 3.88
CA LEU A 6 24.41 -19.40 4.48
C LEU A 6 23.33 -19.68 3.42
N VAL A 7 23.32 -18.90 2.34
CA VAL A 7 22.42 -19.10 1.20
C VAL A 7 22.78 -20.37 0.41
N GLU A 8 24.06 -20.59 0.12
CA GLU A 8 24.56 -21.80 -0.57
C GLU A 8 24.23 -23.09 0.20
N LYS A 9 24.18 -23.02 1.54
CA LYS A 9 23.80 -24.14 2.42
C LYS A 9 22.30 -24.26 2.67
N GLY A 10 21.46 -23.38 2.10
CA GLY A 10 20.00 -23.37 2.32
C GLY A 10 19.58 -22.99 3.75
N VAL A 11 20.47 -22.36 4.52
CA VAL A 11 20.16 -21.87 5.88
C VAL A 11 19.35 -20.58 5.79
N ILE A 12 19.79 -19.65 4.95
CA ILE A 12 19.01 -18.49 4.50
C ILE A 12 18.44 -18.81 3.12
N GLU A 13 17.16 -18.53 2.90
CA GLU A 13 16.51 -18.74 1.60
C GLU A 13 15.96 -17.41 1.10
N LEU A 14 16.26 -17.08 -0.16
CA LEU A 14 15.66 -15.95 -0.87
C LEU A 14 14.42 -16.42 -1.63
N TRP A 15 13.56 -15.48 -1.98
CA TRP A 15 12.52 -15.79 -2.96
C TRP A 15 13.12 -15.93 -4.36
N GLU A 16 12.62 -16.91 -5.12
CA GLU A 16 13.07 -17.14 -6.51
C GLU A 16 12.91 -15.89 -7.38
N ASP A 17 11.85 -15.11 -7.15
CA ASP A 17 11.60 -13.89 -7.91
C ASP A 17 12.71 -12.85 -7.75
N VAL A 18 13.49 -12.85 -6.65
CA VAL A 18 14.63 -11.92 -6.46
C VAL A 18 15.72 -12.10 -7.52
N TYR A 19 15.88 -13.32 -8.05
CA TYR A 19 16.87 -13.60 -9.07
C TYR A 19 16.44 -13.12 -10.46
N ASP A 20 15.15 -12.88 -10.70
CA ASP A 20 14.62 -12.39 -11.96
C ASP A 20 14.62 -10.85 -12.03
N SER A 21 15.48 -10.30 -12.89
CA SER A 21 15.59 -8.85 -13.09
C SER A 21 14.36 -8.23 -13.76
N ARG A 22 13.55 -9.01 -14.48
CA ARG A 22 12.31 -8.51 -15.11
C ARG A 22 11.28 -8.08 -14.07
N LEU A 23 11.37 -8.63 -12.86
CA LEU A 23 10.46 -8.35 -11.75
C LEU A 23 10.89 -7.16 -10.89
N ASP A 24 12.08 -6.60 -11.12
CA ASP A 24 12.57 -5.44 -10.34
C ASP A 24 11.72 -4.19 -10.59
N ASP A 25 11.25 -4.01 -11.83
CA ASP A 25 10.39 -2.88 -12.20
C ASP A 25 8.91 -3.16 -11.91
N LYS A 26 8.54 -4.44 -11.71
CA LYS A 26 7.22 -4.86 -11.20
C LYS A 26 7.09 -4.72 -9.68
N ALA A 27 7.95 -3.97 -9.02
CA ALA A 27 7.82 -3.65 -7.59
C ALA A 27 6.59 -2.78 -7.27
N ALA A 28 5.95 -2.17 -8.28
CA ALA A 28 4.64 -1.54 -8.19
C ALA A 28 3.56 -2.49 -8.73
N PRO A 29 2.82 -3.18 -7.86
CA PRO A 29 1.66 -3.94 -8.31
C PRO A 29 0.53 -2.99 -8.70
N ASP A 30 -0.35 -3.47 -9.57
CA ASP A 30 -1.53 -2.75 -10.01
C ASP A 30 -2.80 -3.54 -9.70
N LEU A 31 -3.73 -2.93 -8.96
CA LEU A 31 -4.95 -3.61 -8.53
C LEU A 31 -5.88 -3.92 -9.72
N SER A 32 -5.88 -3.10 -10.78
CA SER A 32 -6.65 -3.37 -11.99
C SER A 32 -6.10 -4.56 -12.78
N ASP A 33 -4.78 -4.73 -12.83
CA ASP A 33 -4.14 -5.84 -13.53
C ASP A 33 -4.40 -7.17 -12.80
N ILE A 34 -4.51 -7.15 -11.47
CA ILE A 34 -4.96 -8.32 -10.69
C ILE A 34 -6.37 -8.73 -11.09
N LEU A 35 -7.31 -7.77 -11.22
CA LEU A 35 -8.68 -8.07 -11.62
C LEU A 35 -8.80 -8.67 -13.02
N ARG A 36 -7.83 -8.37 -13.90
CA ARG A 36 -7.78 -8.90 -15.27
C ARG A 36 -7.05 -10.23 -15.38
N GLY A 37 -6.35 -10.64 -14.32
CA GLY A 37 -5.43 -11.78 -14.39
C GLY A 37 -4.18 -11.49 -15.22
N GLU A 38 -3.80 -10.21 -15.36
CA GLU A 38 -2.62 -9.75 -16.12
C GLU A 38 -1.41 -9.49 -15.20
N GLU A 39 -1.62 -9.46 -13.89
CA GLU A 39 -0.59 -9.21 -12.89
C GLU A 39 0.20 -10.48 -12.53
N GLU A 40 1.47 -10.30 -12.16
CA GLU A 40 2.37 -11.39 -11.76
C GLU A 40 1.82 -12.23 -10.60
N PRO A 41 2.06 -13.56 -10.60
CA PRO A 41 1.56 -14.44 -9.55
C PRO A 41 1.96 -14.03 -8.12
N VAL A 42 3.12 -13.37 -7.95
CA VAL A 42 3.56 -12.86 -6.64
C VAL A 42 2.61 -11.80 -6.05
N TYR A 43 1.73 -11.22 -6.87
CA TYR A 43 0.68 -10.28 -6.45
C TYR A 43 -0.73 -10.79 -6.70
N SER A 44 -0.99 -11.48 -7.80
CA SER A 44 -2.33 -11.94 -8.17
C SER A 44 -2.76 -13.23 -7.46
N ASP A 45 -1.83 -14.11 -7.09
CA ASP A 45 -2.13 -15.28 -6.28
C ASP A 45 -2.15 -14.89 -4.78
N PRO A 46 -3.28 -15.10 -4.07
CA PRO A 46 -3.41 -14.68 -2.68
C PRO A 46 -2.44 -15.41 -1.73
N GLU A 47 -2.09 -16.66 -2.01
CA GLU A 47 -1.16 -17.41 -1.17
C GLU A 47 0.28 -16.91 -1.32
N GLU A 48 0.75 -16.71 -2.55
CA GLU A 48 2.07 -16.15 -2.83
C GLU A 48 2.18 -14.69 -2.37
N PHE A 49 1.10 -13.91 -2.49
CA PHE A 49 1.02 -12.56 -1.96
C PHE A 49 1.21 -12.56 -0.44
N PHE A 50 0.37 -13.28 0.32
CA PHE A 50 0.45 -13.27 1.78
C PHE A 50 1.77 -13.85 2.32
N LYS A 51 2.39 -14.82 1.63
CA LYS A 51 3.74 -15.30 1.99
C LYS A 51 4.80 -14.20 1.99
N ARG A 52 4.64 -13.16 1.16
CA ARG A 52 5.56 -12.02 0.97
C ARG A 52 5.07 -10.72 1.61
N THR A 53 3.87 -10.70 2.18
CA THR A 53 3.33 -9.55 2.91
C THR A 53 3.84 -9.55 4.35
N TYR A 54 4.34 -8.40 4.79
CA TYR A 54 4.58 -8.13 6.20
C TYR A 54 3.33 -7.47 6.79
N MET A 55 2.77 -8.05 7.85
CA MET A 55 1.61 -7.50 8.55
C MET A 55 2.07 -6.33 9.43
N THR A 56 1.97 -5.10 8.92
CA THR A 56 2.16 -3.90 9.75
C THR A 56 1.00 -3.77 10.72
N ARG A 57 1.22 -3.08 11.84
CA ARG A 57 0.15 -2.81 12.81
C ARG A 57 -1.02 -2.07 12.16
N SER A 58 -0.73 -1.06 11.34
CA SER A 58 -1.75 -0.28 10.63
C SER A 58 -2.53 -1.11 9.60
N LEU A 59 -1.91 -2.10 8.97
CA LEU A 59 -2.60 -3.03 8.07
C LEU A 59 -3.51 -4.00 8.83
N GLU A 60 -3.05 -4.52 9.97
CA GLU A 60 -3.86 -5.38 10.84
C GLU A 60 -5.08 -4.63 11.37
N GLU A 61 -4.89 -3.43 11.94
CA GLU A 61 -5.96 -2.57 12.44
C GLU A 61 -6.97 -2.23 11.32
N LEU A 62 -6.50 -1.87 10.12
CA LEU A 62 -7.36 -1.61 8.96
C LEU A 62 -8.22 -2.82 8.58
N LEU A 63 -7.63 -4.02 8.52
CA LEU A 63 -8.38 -5.24 8.20
C LEU A 63 -9.39 -5.59 9.28
N GLU A 64 -9.03 -5.42 10.56
CA GLU A 64 -9.92 -5.66 11.70
C GLU A 64 -11.11 -4.71 11.70
N GLU A 65 -10.88 -3.41 11.54
CA GLU A 65 -11.94 -2.40 11.50
C GLU A 65 -12.81 -2.56 10.25
N THR A 66 -12.22 -2.88 9.09
CA THR A 66 -12.98 -3.20 7.87
C THR A 66 -13.90 -4.40 8.12
N ALA A 67 -13.38 -5.47 8.75
CA ALA A 67 -14.16 -6.65 9.08
C ALA A 67 -15.32 -6.33 10.04
N GLU A 68 -15.06 -5.49 11.04
CA GLU A 68 -16.06 -5.02 11.98
C GLU A 68 -17.16 -4.20 11.31
N THR A 69 -16.82 -3.20 10.51
CA THR A 69 -17.81 -2.37 9.81
C THR A 69 -18.68 -3.18 8.85
N LEU A 70 -18.08 -4.12 8.11
CA LEU A 70 -18.85 -4.98 7.19
C LEU A 70 -19.80 -5.92 7.93
N LYS A 71 -19.56 -6.24 9.20
CA LYS A 71 -20.43 -7.11 10.03
C LYS A 71 -21.42 -6.33 10.91
N SER A 72 -21.07 -5.13 11.38
CA SER A 72 -21.73 -4.46 12.50
C SER A 72 -23.16 -3.99 12.23
N GLY A 73 -23.52 -3.75 10.95
CA GLY A 73 -24.81 -3.16 10.58
C GLY A 73 -24.98 -1.70 11.02
N LYS A 74 -23.90 -1.03 11.45
CA LYS A 74 -23.92 0.36 11.92
C LYS A 74 -23.05 1.26 11.05
N GLY A 75 -23.69 2.17 10.32
CA GLY A 75 -23.01 3.17 9.49
C GLY A 75 -22.00 2.56 8.51
N GLY A 76 -21.37 3.43 7.72
CA GLY A 76 -20.20 3.05 6.93
C GLY A 76 -18.93 3.65 7.51
N THR A 77 -17.79 3.17 7.04
CA THR A 77 -16.48 3.67 7.45
C THR A 77 -15.65 4.02 6.22
N ILE A 78 -14.92 5.13 6.33
CA ILE A 78 -14.01 5.59 5.28
C ILE A 78 -12.59 5.48 5.80
N PHE A 79 -11.74 4.77 5.06
CA PHE A 79 -10.30 4.70 5.31
C PHE A 79 -9.56 5.47 4.22
N LEU A 80 -8.76 6.45 4.62
CA LEU A 80 -7.89 7.19 3.71
C LEU A 80 -6.46 6.70 3.88
N LEU A 81 -5.97 5.98 2.87
CA LEU A 81 -4.58 5.54 2.81
C LEU A 81 -3.72 6.72 2.40
N THR A 82 -3.04 7.32 3.36
CA THR A 82 -2.20 8.51 3.16
C THR A 82 -0.74 8.12 3.14
N SER A 83 -0.04 8.51 2.08
CA SER A 83 1.42 8.47 2.06
C SER A 83 1.91 9.39 0.95
N LEU A 84 3.04 10.05 1.17
CA LEU A 84 3.86 10.51 0.05
C LEU A 84 4.49 9.28 -0.64
N PHE A 85 4.60 9.28 -1.97
CA PHE A 85 5.06 8.22 -2.89
C PHE A 85 5.56 6.90 -2.28
N GLY A 86 5.04 5.76 -2.76
CA GLY A 86 5.61 4.45 -2.44
C GLY A 86 5.44 4.00 -0.98
N GLY A 87 4.36 4.40 -0.30
CA GLY A 87 4.05 4.01 1.10
C GLY A 87 3.11 2.82 1.24
N GLY A 88 3.00 1.96 0.23
CA GLY A 88 2.21 0.71 0.31
C GLY A 88 0.71 0.85 0.09
N LYS A 89 0.19 2.00 -0.38
CA LYS A 89 -1.25 2.23 -0.60
C LYS A 89 -1.91 1.14 -1.47
N THR A 90 -1.42 0.94 -2.69
CA THR A 90 -1.92 -0.12 -3.59
C THR A 90 -1.72 -1.52 -3.00
N HIS A 91 -0.56 -1.81 -2.39
CA HIS A 91 -0.31 -3.09 -1.72
C HIS A 91 -1.36 -3.38 -0.62
N THR A 92 -1.75 -2.36 0.14
CA THR A 92 -2.79 -2.47 1.17
C THR A 92 -4.17 -2.71 0.58
N GLN A 93 -4.52 -2.05 -0.53
CA GLN A 93 -5.78 -2.34 -1.21
C GLN A 93 -5.81 -3.75 -1.81
N ILE A 94 -4.67 -4.26 -2.32
CA ILE A 94 -4.53 -5.64 -2.78
C ILE A 94 -4.69 -6.62 -1.60
N CYS A 95 -4.10 -6.31 -0.45
CA CYS A 95 -4.25 -7.10 0.77
C CYS A 95 -5.72 -7.20 1.19
N LEU A 96 -6.45 -6.08 1.19
CA LEU A 96 -7.89 -6.04 1.41
C LEU A 96 -8.63 -6.89 0.39
N TYR A 97 -8.36 -6.70 -0.90
CA TYR A 97 -8.98 -7.49 -1.96
C TYR A 97 -8.79 -9.00 -1.74
N HIS A 98 -7.57 -9.47 -1.51
CA HIS A 98 -7.29 -10.89 -1.27
C HIS A 98 -7.87 -11.40 0.04
N ALA A 99 -7.84 -10.62 1.11
CA ALA A 99 -8.37 -11.03 2.41
C ALA A 99 -9.90 -11.22 2.36
N PHE A 100 -10.61 -10.35 1.65
CA PHE A 100 -12.07 -10.40 1.57
C PHE A 100 -12.60 -11.27 0.42
N THR A 101 -11.79 -11.58 -0.59
CA THR A 101 -12.14 -12.58 -1.63
C THR A 101 -11.74 -14.01 -1.22
N ASN A 102 -10.60 -14.17 -0.55
CA ASN A 102 -9.98 -15.44 -0.21
C ASN A 102 -9.58 -15.46 1.29
N PRO A 103 -10.54 -15.32 2.23
CA PRO A 103 -10.24 -15.17 3.65
C PRO A 103 -9.39 -16.29 4.22
N GLY A 104 -9.60 -17.53 3.76
CA GLY A 104 -8.81 -18.69 4.16
C GLY A 104 -7.32 -18.61 3.79
N LYS A 105 -6.89 -17.75 2.86
CA LYS A 105 -5.47 -17.58 2.54
C LYS A 105 -4.75 -16.63 3.51
N LEU A 106 -5.49 -15.73 4.16
CA LEU A 106 -4.94 -14.80 5.16
C LEU A 106 -4.33 -15.51 6.37
N ARG A 107 -4.74 -16.76 6.67
CA ARG A 107 -4.20 -17.57 7.78
C ARG A 107 -2.68 -17.74 7.75
N ILE A 108 -2.06 -17.58 6.57
CA ILE A 108 -0.60 -17.62 6.39
C ILE A 108 0.10 -16.58 7.26
N ILE A 109 -0.54 -15.43 7.47
CA ILE A 109 0.02 -14.32 8.26
C ILE A 109 -0.82 -13.97 9.49
N ASN A 110 -2.12 -14.30 9.53
CA ASN A 110 -2.98 -14.07 10.69
C ASN A 110 -4.21 -14.99 10.69
N GLU A 111 -4.17 -16.07 11.48
CA GLU A 111 -5.24 -17.08 11.56
C GLU A 111 -6.53 -16.55 12.22
N LYS A 112 -6.40 -15.74 13.28
CA LYS A 112 -7.54 -15.16 13.99
C LYS A 112 -8.32 -14.22 13.08
N LEU A 113 -7.62 -13.35 12.36
CA LEU A 113 -8.22 -12.40 11.43
C LEU A 113 -8.83 -13.10 10.21
N SER A 114 -8.17 -14.13 9.69
CA SER A 114 -8.72 -15.00 8.64
C SER A 114 -10.08 -15.56 9.02
N SER A 115 -10.22 -16.06 10.25
CA SER A 115 -11.48 -16.59 10.78
C SER A 115 -12.55 -15.50 10.91
N ARG A 116 -12.17 -14.33 11.47
CA ARG A 116 -13.09 -13.18 11.60
C ARG A 116 -13.63 -12.71 10.25
N ILE A 117 -12.77 -12.60 9.23
CA ILE A 117 -13.19 -12.16 7.90
C ILE A 117 -14.08 -13.21 7.22
N ALA A 118 -13.79 -14.50 7.39
CA ALA A 118 -14.60 -15.58 6.83
C ALA A 118 -16.07 -15.55 7.32
N GLU A 119 -16.32 -15.10 8.55
CA GLU A 119 -17.68 -14.98 9.12
C GLU A 119 -18.55 -13.91 8.42
N ILE A 120 -17.95 -12.95 7.70
CA ILE A 120 -18.68 -11.88 7.00
C ILE A 120 -19.41 -12.43 5.77
N GLY A 121 -18.97 -13.59 5.25
CA GLY A 121 -19.42 -14.13 3.99
C GLY A 121 -18.69 -13.49 2.82
N LYS A 122 -19.40 -13.32 1.69
CA LYS A 122 -18.80 -12.81 0.45
C LYS A 122 -19.26 -11.36 0.21
N PRO A 123 -18.47 -10.35 0.61
CA PRO A 123 -18.81 -8.96 0.33
C PRO A 123 -18.75 -8.69 -1.18
N LEU A 124 -19.54 -7.71 -1.63
CA LEU A 124 -19.40 -7.12 -2.95
C LEU A 124 -18.20 -6.17 -2.94
N ILE A 125 -17.14 -6.52 -3.66
CA ILE A 125 -15.92 -5.70 -3.73
C ILE A 125 -15.92 -4.91 -5.03
N VAL A 126 -15.91 -3.59 -4.92
CA VAL A 126 -15.86 -2.65 -6.04
C VAL A 126 -14.50 -1.99 -6.05
N VAL A 127 -13.68 -2.30 -7.05
CA VAL A 127 -12.40 -1.61 -7.27
C VAL A 127 -12.61 -0.45 -8.24
N MET A 128 -11.95 0.67 -8.04
CA MET A 128 -11.96 1.84 -8.91
C MET A 128 -10.59 2.50 -8.91
N ASP A 129 -9.72 2.03 -9.79
CA ASP A 129 -8.42 2.64 -10.05
C ASP A 129 -8.54 3.88 -10.96
N GLY A 130 -8.26 5.05 -10.39
CA GLY A 130 -8.32 6.36 -11.04
C GLY A 130 -7.17 6.65 -12.01
N SER A 131 -6.15 5.80 -12.07
CA SER A 131 -5.05 5.92 -13.04
C SER A 131 -5.38 5.27 -14.39
N ARG A 132 -6.44 4.47 -14.47
CA ARG A 132 -6.81 3.69 -15.67
C ARG A 132 -8.22 4.00 -16.17
N ALA A 133 -8.33 4.46 -17.41
CA ALA A 133 -9.61 4.76 -18.08
C ALA A 133 -10.55 3.54 -18.15
N SER A 134 -9.98 2.36 -18.30
CA SER A 134 -10.73 1.10 -18.32
C SER A 134 -11.29 0.68 -16.97
N SER A 135 -10.83 1.30 -15.88
CA SER A 135 -11.36 1.10 -14.54
C SER A 135 -12.32 2.23 -14.17
N VAL A 136 -11.87 3.48 -14.28
CA VAL A 136 -12.71 4.68 -14.12
C VAL A 136 -12.68 5.47 -15.44
N PRO A 137 -13.79 5.56 -16.17
CA PRO A 137 -13.80 6.09 -17.53
C PRO A 137 -13.57 7.60 -17.56
N HIS A 138 -12.90 8.05 -18.62
CA HIS A 138 -12.96 9.44 -19.03
C HIS A 138 -14.25 9.64 -19.85
N PRO A 139 -15.01 10.75 -19.69
CA PRO A 139 -16.24 10.95 -20.45
C PRO A 139 -16.10 10.88 -21.99
N SER A 140 -14.94 11.32 -22.51
CA SER A 140 -14.59 11.20 -23.93
C SER A 140 -14.16 9.80 -24.38
N GLU A 141 -13.85 8.89 -23.44
CA GLU A 141 -13.50 7.49 -23.68
C GLU A 141 -14.37 6.58 -22.79
N PRO A 142 -15.69 6.47 -23.09
CA PRO A 142 -16.61 5.74 -22.24
C PRO A 142 -16.26 4.26 -22.13
N TYR A 143 -16.47 3.70 -20.94
CA TYR A 143 -16.38 2.26 -20.73
C TYR A 143 -17.55 1.56 -21.42
N ARG A 144 -17.26 0.51 -22.20
CA ARG A 144 -18.27 -0.24 -22.96
C ARG A 144 -18.18 -1.72 -22.64
N ALA A 145 -19.22 -2.27 -22.00
CA ALA A 145 -19.34 -3.71 -21.75
C ALA A 145 -20.80 -4.12 -21.62
N GLY A 146 -21.16 -5.30 -22.14
CA GLY A 146 -22.50 -5.89 -21.96
C GLY A 146 -23.67 -5.00 -22.40
N GLY A 147 -23.48 -4.17 -23.43
CA GLY A 147 -24.50 -3.21 -23.91
C GLY A 147 -24.60 -1.91 -23.09
N PHE A 148 -23.82 -1.77 -22.02
CA PHE A 148 -23.69 -0.52 -21.28
C PHE A 148 -22.62 0.38 -21.90
N THR A 149 -22.85 1.68 -21.86
CA THR A 149 -21.86 2.72 -22.22
C THR A 149 -21.79 3.69 -21.06
N VAL A 150 -20.76 3.54 -20.24
CA VAL A 150 -20.59 4.24 -18.96
C VAL A 150 -19.58 5.36 -19.12
N LYS A 151 -19.97 6.61 -18.85
CA LYS A 151 -19.12 7.78 -19.13
C LYS A 151 -18.43 8.35 -17.90
N THR A 152 -19.09 8.30 -16.75
CA THR A 152 -18.71 9.05 -15.55
C THR A 152 -18.26 8.13 -14.41
N ILE A 153 -17.53 8.69 -13.44
CA ILE A 153 -17.13 7.98 -12.22
C ILE A 153 -18.33 7.45 -11.40
N TRP A 154 -19.41 8.22 -11.29
CA TRP A 154 -20.61 7.77 -10.57
C TRP A 154 -21.41 6.75 -11.38
N GLY A 155 -21.45 6.90 -12.71
CA GLY A 155 -21.97 5.87 -13.61
C GLY A 155 -21.23 4.55 -13.43
N MET A 156 -19.90 4.60 -13.33
CA MET A 156 -19.04 3.44 -13.12
C MET A 156 -19.27 2.78 -11.76
N LEU A 157 -19.36 3.58 -10.68
CA LEU A 157 -19.69 3.05 -9.35
C LEU A 157 -21.04 2.32 -9.38
N ALA A 158 -22.08 2.95 -9.91
CA ALA A 158 -23.40 2.35 -9.98
C ALA A 158 -23.43 1.10 -10.89
N TYR A 159 -22.67 1.10 -11.98
CA TYR A 159 -22.51 -0.07 -12.84
C TYR A 159 -21.90 -1.26 -12.10
N ARG A 160 -20.80 -1.05 -11.37
CA ARG A 160 -20.15 -2.10 -10.58
C ARG A 160 -20.99 -2.59 -9.39
N LEU A 161 -21.89 -1.75 -8.90
CA LEU A 161 -22.88 -2.10 -7.87
C LEU A 161 -24.17 -2.73 -8.44
N GLY A 162 -24.30 -2.86 -9.77
CA GLY A 162 -25.52 -3.37 -10.41
C GLY A 162 -26.70 -2.39 -10.44
N ALA A 163 -26.51 -1.14 -10.03
CA ALA A 163 -27.53 -0.10 -9.90
C ALA A 163 -27.53 0.92 -11.07
N TYR A 164 -26.84 0.65 -12.19
CA TYR A 164 -26.63 1.62 -13.27
C TYR A 164 -27.93 2.25 -13.81
N ALA A 165 -29.02 1.48 -13.88
CA ALA A 165 -30.31 1.97 -14.36
C ALA A 165 -30.80 3.21 -13.61
N LYS A 166 -30.48 3.33 -12.31
CA LYS A 166 -30.86 4.47 -11.46
C LYS A 166 -30.11 5.75 -11.80
N VAL A 167 -28.89 5.65 -12.31
CA VAL A 167 -28.04 6.81 -12.65
C VAL A 167 -27.86 7.05 -14.13
N LYS A 168 -28.41 6.19 -15.00
CA LYS A 168 -28.23 6.29 -16.45
C LYS A 168 -28.56 7.68 -17.01
N HIS A 169 -29.58 8.34 -16.46
CA HIS A 169 -29.99 9.68 -16.86
C HIS A 169 -29.03 10.80 -16.40
N LEU A 170 -28.12 10.49 -15.47
CA LEU A 170 -27.08 11.37 -14.95
C LEU A 170 -25.68 10.98 -15.44
N ASP A 171 -25.53 9.90 -16.24
CA ASP A 171 -24.23 9.42 -16.72
C ASP A 171 -23.72 10.25 -17.91
N ASP A 172 -23.52 11.53 -17.65
CA ASP A 172 -23.01 12.52 -18.57
C ASP A 172 -22.22 13.58 -17.80
N GLU A 173 -21.09 14.03 -18.33
CA GLU A 173 -20.22 15.01 -17.67
C GLU A 173 -20.90 16.37 -17.45
N LYS A 174 -21.95 16.68 -18.25
CA LYS A 174 -22.73 17.91 -18.14
C LYS A 174 -23.91 17.78 -17.18
N ALA A 175 -24.33 16.56 -16.85
CA ALA A 175 -25.41 16.31 -15.90
C ALA A 175 -25.04 16.78 -14.47
N PRO A 176 -26.03 17.03 -13.60
CA PRO A 176 -25.76 17.24 -12.18
C PRO A 176 -25.21 15.95 -11.54
N VAL A 177 -24.43 16.13 -10.47
CA VAL A 177 -23.92 15.01 -9.67
C VAL A 177 -25.10 14.33 -8.96
N PRO A 178 -25.16 12.98 -8.91
CA PRO A 178 -26.14 12.27 -8.10
C PRO A 178 -26.07 12.73 -6.64
N ASP A 179 -27.20 13.13 -6.07
CA ASP A 179 -27.26 13.57 -4.67
C ASP A 179 -26.99 12.41 -3.68
N VAL A 180 -26.83 12.77 -2.42
CA VAL A 180 -26.51 11.82 -1.34
C VAL A 180 -27.57 10.72 -1.21
N ASP A 181 -28.85 11.03 -1.41
CA ASP A 181 -29.94 10.07 -1.23
C ASP A 181 -30.01 9.06 -2.37
N LEU A 182 -29.75 9.50 -3.60
CA LEU A 182 -29.57 8.61 -4.75
C LEU A 182 -28.33 7.72 -4.57
N LEU A 183 -27.21 8.26 -4.08
CA LEU A 183 -26.01 7.46 -3.78
C LEU A 183 -26.27 6.42 -2.69
N LYS A 184 -26.97 6.78 -1.61
CA LYS A 184 -27.43 5.79 -0.60
C LYS A 184 -28.29 4.72 -1.23
N THR A 185 -29.23 5.10 -2.09
CA THR A 185 -30.12 4.17 -2.81
C THR A 185 -29.36 3.18 -3.68
N ILE A 186 -28.24 3.61 -4.27
CA ILE A 186 -27.33 2.74 -5.06
C ILE A 186 -26.52 1.83 -4.14
N LEU A 187 -26.01 2.35 -3.02
CA LEU A 187 -25.24 1.56 -2.05
C LEU A 187 -26.08 0.48 -1.36
N VAL A 188 -27.39 0.68 -1.21
CA VAL A 188 -28.32 -0.32 -0.64
C VAL A 188 -29.03 -1.17 -1.70
N GLU A 189 -28.68 -1.04 -2.98
CA GLU A 189 -29.31 -1.82 -4.06
C GLU A 189 -29.18 -3.32 -3.81
N THR A 190 -28.05 -3.73 -3.28
CA THR A 190 -27.78 -5.11 -2.90
C THR A 190 -27.70 -5.25 -1.38
N LYS A 191 -27.95 -6.43 -0.83
CA LYS A 191 -27.95 -6.64 0.65
C LYS A 191 -26.58 -7.02 1.20
N GLU A 192 -25.67 -7.43 0.33
CA GLU A 192 -24.31 -7.83 0.65
C GLU A 192 -23.54 -6.65 1.28
N PRO A 193 -22.60 -6.90 2.20
CA PRO A 193 -21.64 -5.89 2.61
C PRO A 193 -20.81 -5.39 1.42
N LYS A 194 -20.45 -4.10 1.39
CA LYS A 194 -19.72 -3.50 0.26
C LYS A 194 -18.35 -3.02 0.71
N LEU A 195 -17.32 -3.45 -0.01
CA LEU A 195 -15.97 -2.92 0.12
C LEU A 195 -15.61 -2.19 -1.17
N ILE A 196 -15.58 -0.87 -1.12
CA ILE A 196 -15.25 0.00 -2.25
C ILE A 196 -13.77 0.40 -2.10
N LEU A 197 -12.94 0.03 -3.06
CA LEU A 197 -11.51 0.31 -3.11
C LEU A 197 -11.25 1.34 -4.23
N MET A 198 -10.95 2.59 -3.87
CA MET A 198 -10.62 3.65 -4.81
C MET A 198 -9.10 3.89 -4.79
N ASP A 199 -8.39 3.31 -5.75
CA ASP A 199 -6.95 3.53 -5.90
C ASP A 199 -6.71 4.73 -6.82
N GLU A 200 -5.63 5.46 -6.60
CA GLU A 200 -5.18 6.61 -7.40
C GLU A 200 -6.27 7.66 -7.72
N ILE A 201 -7.20 7.91 -6.79
CA ILE A 201 -8.32 8.84 -7.04
C ILE A 201 -7.87 10.29 -7.27
N VAL A 202 -6.72 10.70 -6.70
CA VAL A 202 -6.14 12.03 -6.93
C VAL A 202 -5.67 12.17 -8.38
N HIS A 203 -5.11 11.11 -8.98
CA HIS A 203 -4.72 11.11 -10.39
C HIS A 203 -5.94 11.36 -11.28
N TYR A 204 -7.07 10.70 -10.99
CA TYR A 204 -8.30 10.89 -11.74
C TYR A 204 -8.80 12.33 -11.64
N VAL A 205 -8.90 12.88 -10.43
CA VAL A 205 -9.31 14.29 -10.22
C VAL A 205 -8.38 15.26 -10.94
N PHE A 206 -7.06 15.06 -10.83
CA PHE A 206 -6.08 15.87 -11.53
C PHE A 206 -6.29 15.83 -13.05
N ASN A 207 -6.42 14.63 -13.62
CA ASN A 207 -6.63 14.45 -15.05
C ASN A 207 -7.92 15.13 -15.52
N MET A 208 -9.05 14.88 -14.83
CA MET A 208 -10.34 15.50 -15.17
C MET A 208 -10.29 17.02 -15.06
N HIS A 209 -9.63 17.56 -14.04
CA HIS A 209 -9.55 19.01 -13.87
C HIS A 209 -8.66 19.67 -14.95
N LYS A 210 -7.71 18.93 -15.53
CA LYS A 210 -6.86 19.39 -16.64
C LYS A 210 -7.54 19.27 -18.00
N SER A 211 -8.31 18.21 -18.25
CA SER A 211 -8.96 17.95 -19.54
C SER A 211 -10.38 18.54 -19.62
N LEU A 212 -11.17 18.42 -18.55
CA LEU A 212 -12.59 18.77 -18.45
C LEU A 212 -12.87 19.48 -17.12
N ARG A 213 -12.40 20.72 -16.98
CA ARG A 213 -12.38 21.45 -15.70
C ARG A 213 -13.69 21.38 -14.90
N GLU A 214 -14.82 21.69 -15.54
CA GLU A 214 -16.14 21.66 -14.88
C GLU A 214 -16.50 20.26 -14.37
N TYR A 215 -16.15 19.22 -15.12
CA TYR A 215 -16.32 17.84 -14.69
C TYR A 215 -15.39 17.50 -13.53
N GLY A 216 -14.14 17.94 -13.55
CA GLY A 216 -13.21 17.77 -12.42
C GLY A 216 -13.73 18.39 -11.11
N GLU A 217 -14.36 19.56 -11.17
CA GLU A 217 -15.05 20.18 -10.03
C GLU A 217 -16.25 19.35 -9.56
N LYS A 218 -17.04 18.80 -10.48
CA LYS A 218 -18.12 17.85 -10.17
C LYS A 218 -17.63 16.54 -9.57
N VAL A 219 -16.46 16.04 -9.96
CA VAL A 219 -15.87 14.83 -9.36
C VAL A 219 -15.54 15.07 -7.89
N LEU A 220 -14.99 16.22 -7.53
CA LEU A 220 -14.77 16.57 -6.11
C LEU A 220 -16.09 16.63 -5.33
N LEU A 221 -17.14 17.21 -5.92
CA LEU A 221 -18.47 17.22 -5.32
C LEU A 221 -19.07 15.80 -5.17
N PHE A 222 -18.86 14.94 -6.17
CA PHE A 222 -19.25 13.53 -6.11
C PHE A 222 -18.55 12.79 -4.96
N LEU A 223 -17.24 12.99 -4.78
CA LEU A 223 -16.51 12.38 -3.67
C LEU A 223 -17.03 12.86 -2.31
N ASP A 224 -17.38 14.15 -2.19
CA ASP A 224 -18.02 14.71 -0.99
C ASP A 224 -19.36 14.02 -0.68
N TYR A 225 -20.21 13.86 -1.71
CA TYR A 225 -21.53 13.22 -1.57
C TYR A 225 -21.42 11.72 -1.32
N LEU A 226 -20.48 11.05 -1.99
CA LEU A 226 -20.19 9.63 -1.77
C LEU A 226 -19.74 9.39 -0.33
N ALA A 227 -18.84 10.22 0.21
CA ALA A 227 -18.41 10.11 1.61
C ALA A 227 -19.59 10.20 2.59
N ARG A 228 -20.51 11.16 2.39
CA ARG A 228 -21.73 11.28 3.21
C ARG A 228 -22.67 10.08 3.04
N ALA A 229 -22.79 9.56 1.83
CA ALA A 229 -23.62 8.40 1.55
C ALA A 229 -23.06 7.14 2.22
N VAL A 230 -21.75 6.93 2.16
CA VAL A 230 -21.06 5.81 2.83
C VAL A 230 -21.24 5.88 4.34
N GLU A 231 -20.94 7.02 4.98
CA GLU A 231 -21.09 7.18 6.44
C GLU A 231 -22.51 6.84 6.93
N GLY A 232 -23.53 7.21 6.14
CA GLY A 232 -24.93 6.91 6.44
C GLY A 232 -25.42 5.51 6.02
N THR A 233 -24.58 4.67 5.41
CA THR A 233 -24.99 3.34 4.89
C THR A 233 -24.30 2.21 5.65
N PRO A 234 -25.05 1.41 6.43
CA PRO A 234 -24.54 0.20 7.09
C PRO A 234 -23.75 -0.75 6.17
N ASN A 235 -22.81 -1.49 6.76
CA ASN A 235 -22.06 -2.56 6.08
C ASN A 235 -21.33 -2.08 4.80
N THR A 236 -20.95 -0.81 4.76
CA THR A 236 -20.26 -0.19 3.62
C THR A 236 -18.92 0.36 4.06
N VAL A 237 -17.85 -0.09 3.44
CA VAL A 237 -16.49 0.44 3.64
C VAL A 237 -16.00 1.07 2.36
N LEU A 238 -15.47 2.29 2.46
CA LEU A 238 -14.74 2.95 1.38
C LEU A 238 -13.28 3.07 1.80
N VAL A 239 -12.36 2.55 0.98
CA VAL A 239 -10.92 2.73 1.15
C VAL A 239 -10.42 3.54 -0.04
N ALA A 240 -9.84 4.72 0.20
CA ALA A 240 -9.32 5.57 -0.86
C ALA A 240 -7.84 5.90 -0.64
N SER A 241 -7.03 5.82 -1.69
CA SER A 241 -5.62 6.23 -1.64
C SER A 241 -5.45 7.72 -1.95
N VAL A 242 -4.74 8.45 -1.11
CA VAL A 242 -4.49 9.88 -1.30
C VAL A 242 -3.00 10.20 -1.18
N GLN A 243 -2.46 10.92 -2.16
CA GLN A 243 -1.07 11.40 -2.27
C GLN A 243 -0.81 12.63 -1.39
N ALA A 244 -1.31 12.59 -0.15
CA ALA A 244 -1.18 13.65 0.83
C ALA A 244 -0.95 13.05 2.21
N GLU A 245 -0.22 13.76 3.07
CA GLU A 245 0.14 13.30 4.41
C GLU A 245 0.27 14.51 5.34
N TYR A 246 -0.30 14.44 6.54
CA TYR A 246 -0.08 15.46 7.56
C TYR A 246 1.21 15.17 8.33
N ARG A 247 2.10 16.14 8.45
CA ARG A 247 3.31 16.05 9.29
C ARG A 247 3.39 17.21 10.27
N ILE A 248 4.07 16.99 11.39
CA ILE A 248 4.44 18.07 12.30
C ILE A 248 5.77 18.63 11.80
N VAL A 249 5.74 19.85 11.28
CA VAL A 249 6.92 20.59 10.84
C VAL A 249 7.03 21.82 11.73
N GLU A 250 8.14 21.95 12.47
CA GLU A 250 8.39 23.07 13.39
C GLU A 250 7.26 23.28 14.42
N GLY A 251 6.63 22.19 14.88
CA GLY A 251 5.53 22.24 15.85
C GLY A 251 4.15 22.54 15.26
N ALA A 252 4.05 22.79 13.95
CA ALA A 252 2.78 22.99 13.25
C ALA A 252 2.38 21.76 12.42
N LYS A 253 1.08 21.44 12.42
CA LYS A 253 0.54 20.39 11.54
C LYS A 253 0.44 20.94 10.12
N THR A 254 1.33 20.50 9.24
CA THR A 254 1.38 20.89 7.84
C THR A 254 0.90 19.75 6.95
N LEU A 255 0.03 20.05 5.99
CA LEU A 255 -0.33 19.11 4.95
C LEU A 255 0.77 19.11 3.87
N LEU A 256 1.37 17.95 3.65
CA LEU A 256 2.28 17.72 2.54
C LEU A 256 1.52 17.00 1.43
N GLU A 257 1.77 17.44 0.20
CA GLU A 257 1.23 16.86 -1.02
C GLU A 257 2.38 16.56 -1.96
N GLU A 258 2.22 15.56 -2.80
CA GLU A 258 3.14 15.35 -3.92
C GLU A 258 3.10 16.54 -4.89
N GLU A 259 4.26 16.98 -5.36
CA GLU A 259 4.41 18.25 -6.10
C GLU A 259 3.52 18.31 -7.36
N VAL A 260 3.39 17.19 -8.08
CA VAL A 260 2.53 17.05 -9.27
C VAL A 260 1.04 17.22 -8.93
N PHE A 261 0.62 16.82 -7.73
CA PHE A 261 -0.78 16.83 -7.28
C PHE A 261 -1.11 17.95 -6.30
N LYS A 262 -0.20 18.90 -6.12
CA LYS A 262 -0.35 20.00 -5.16
C LYS A 262 -1.64 20.77 -5.38
N GLY A 263 -2.43 20.91 -4.32
CA GLY A 263 -3.75 21.56 -4.34
C GLY A 263 -4.89 20.68 -4.83
N TYR A 264 -4.62 19.45 -5.31
CA TYR A 264 -5.64 18.46 -5.65
C TYR A 264 -5.73 17.38 -4.58
N ALA A 265 -4.59 16.85 -4.13
CA ALA A 265 -4.56 15.80 -3.11
C ALA A 265 -5.19 16.28 -1.80
N GLY A 266 -4.93 17.52 -1.39
CA GLY A 266 -5.55 18.15 -0.23
C GLY A 266 -7.04 18.41 -0.38
N LYS A 267 -7.52 18.74 -1.58
CA LYS A 267 -8.97 18.85 -1.85
C LYS A 267 -9.66 17.50 -1.73
N VAL A 268 -9.08 16.45 -2.33
CA VAL A 268 -9.58 15.07 -2.23
C VAL A 268 -9.60 14.61 -0.78
N LEU A 269 -8.50 14.81 -0.04
CA LEU A 269 -8.41 14.51 1.38
C LEU A 269 -9.53 15.23 2.15
N SER A 270 -9.73 16.52 1.90
CA SER A 270 -10.73 17.33 2.59
C SER A 270 -12.16 16.88 2.31
N VAL A 271 -12.52 16.57 1.06
CA VAL A 271 -13.91 16.17 0.72
C VAL A 271 -14.23 14.77 1.21
N LEU A 272 -13.24 13.88 1.28
CA LEU A 272 -13.41 12.52 1.80
C LEU A 272 -13.32 12.45 3.33
N SER A 273 -12.72 13.46 4.00
CA SER A 273 -12.61 13.49 5.46
C SER A 273 -13.96 13.77 6.12
N ARG A 274 -14.36 12.86 7.01
CA ARG A 274 -15.58 12.86 7.84
C ARG A 274 -15.26 12.46 9.27
N GLU A 275 -16.25 12.54 10.15
CA GLU A 275 -16.09 12.16 11.56
C GLU A 275 -15.71 10.69 11.72
N SER A 276 -16.33 9.80 10.94
CA SER A 276 -16.00 8.37 10.91
C SER A 276 -14.71 8.02 10.14
N THR A 277 -14.03 9.00 9.54
CA THR A 277 -12.87 8.73 8.68
C THR A 277 -11.62 8.38 9.47
N ARG A 278 -10.96 7.30 9.07
CA ARG A 278 -9.67 6.87 9.61
C ARG A 278 -8.58 7.14 8.59
N THR A 279 -7.55 7.87 9.01
CA THR A 279 -6.34 8.07 8.21
C THR A 279 -5.34 6.97 8.53
N VAL A 280 -4.87 6.26 7.52
CA VAL A 280 -3.97 5.11 7.67
C VAL A 280 -2.70 5.38 6.86
N ILE A 281 -1.55 5.35 7.53
CA ILE A 281 -0.23 5.32 6.88
C ILE A 281 0.16 3.84 6.77
N PRO A 282 0.15 3.22 5.58
CA PRO A 282 0.22 1.76 5.50
C PRO A 282 1.56 1.17 5.93
N VAL A 283 2.65 1.87 5.61
CA VAL A 283 4.03 1.48 5.96
C VAL A 283 4.70 2.68 6.62
N THR A 284 5.06 2.53 7.89
CA THR A 284 5.84 3.52 8.63
C THR A 284 7.34 3.33 8.39
N PRO A 285 8.20 4.30 8.72
CA PRO A 285 9.65 4.12 8.65
C PRO A 285 10.16 2.89 9.43
N ASP A 286 9.51 2.54 10.54
CA ASP A 286 9.84 1.39 11.38
C ASP A 286 9.55 0.05 10.67
N ASP A 287 8.52 0.03 9.82
CA ASP A 287 8.09 -1.17 9.09
C ASP A 287 9.01 -1.53 7.92
N VAL A 288 9.74 -0.55 7.37
CA VAL A 288 10.54 -0.71 6.14
C VAL A 288 11.50 -1.90 6.24
N VAL A 289 12.18 -2.06 7.38
CA VAL A 289 13.11 -3.18 7.60
C VAL A 289 12.42 -4.52 7.45
N LYS A 290 11.25 -4.67 8.07
CA LYS A 290 10.47 -5.91 8.04
C LYS A 290 9.86 -6.16 6.67
N VAL A 291 9.41 -5.11 5.98
CA VAL A 291 8.97 -5.18 4.58
C VAL A 291 10.11 -5.68 3.68
N LEU A 292 11.32 -5.12 3.81
CA LEU A 292 12.49 -5.57 3.04
C LEU A 292 12.83 -7.02 3.34
N GLN A 293 12.91 -7.41 4.62
CA GLN A 293 13.18 -8.79 5.02
C GLN A 293 12.18 -9.75 4.38
N LYS A 294 10.89 -9.45 4.49
CA LYS A 294 9.80 -10.33 4.00
C LYS A 294 9.74 -10.40 2.47
N ARG A 295 10.03 -9.30 1.77
CA ARG A 295 10.00 -9.21 0.30
C ARG A 295 11.24 -9.81 -0.38
N ILE A 296 12.37 -9.89 0.32
CA ILE A 296 13.63 -10.43 -0.24
C ILE A 296 13.85 -11.88 0.20
N PHE A 297 13.60 -12.17 1.48
CA PHE A 297 13.94 -13.45 2.07
C PHE A 297 12.69 -14.27 2.38
N LYS A 298 12.72 -15.52 1.93
CA LYS A 298 11.75 -16.54 2.30
C LYS A 298 11.99 -17.04 3.72
N LYS A 299 13.26 -17.10 4.14
CA LYS A 299 13.67 -17.61 5.46
C LYS A 299 14.94 -16.94 5.95
N ILE A 300 14.88 -16.44 7.19
CA ILE A 300 16.01 -15.90 7.95
C ILE A 300 15.97 -16.54 9.34
N PRO A 301 16.88 -17.47 9.68
CA PRO A 301 16.88 -18.09 11.00
C PRO A 301 17.28 -17.10 12.10
N GLU A 302 16.50 -17.04 13.18
CA GLU A 302 16.76 -16.12 14.31
C GLU A 302 18.11 -16.38 14.99
N LYS A 303 18.57 -17.64 14.98
CA LYS A 303 19.88 -18.02 15.51
C LYS A 303 21.02 -17.36 14.74
N GLU A 304 20.93 -17.28 13.41
CA GLU A 304 21.96 -16.64 12.59
C GLU A 304 21.96 -15.13 12.81
N ALA A 305 20.79 -14.50 12.91
CA ALA A 305 20.66 -13.08 13.25
C ALA A 305 21.28 -12.75 14.62
N SER A 306 21.04 -13.60 15.62
CA SER A 306 21.60 -13.42 16.98
C SER A 306 23.11 -13.62 16.99
N THR A 307 23.61 -14.63 16.29
CA THR A 307 25.06 -14.92 16.17
C THR A 307 25.79 -13.78 15.45
N ALA A 308 25.22 -13.27 14.36
CA ALA A 308 25.79 -12.15 13.61
C ALA A 308 25.81 -10.85 14.45
N ARG A 309 24.75 -10.58 15.23
CA ARG A 309 24.74 -9.48 16.20
C ARG A 309 25.89 -9.61 17.20
N ASP A 310 26.07 -10.79 17.80
CA ASP A 310 27.09 -11.00 18.84
C ASP A 310 28.50 -10.80 18.27
N ARG A 311 28.77 -11.32 17.07
CA ARG A 311 30.05 -11.09 16.39
C ARG A 311 30.27 -9.62 16.05
N LEU A 312 29.24 -8.94 15.55
CA LEU A 312 29.32 -7.50 15.28
C LEU A 312 29.65 -6.75 16.58
N HIS A 313 28.91 -6.99 17.67
CA HIS A 313 29.15 -6.32 18.95
C HIS A 313 30.55 -6.62 19.50
N SER A 314 31.03 -7.87 19.42
CA SER A 314 32.38 -8.25 19.83
C SER A 314 33.44 -7.50 19.03
N ALA A 315 33.36 -7.51 17.69
CA ALA A 315 34.34 -6.85 16.83
C ALA A 315 34.43 -5.33 17.13
N TYR A 316 33.30 -4.70 17.45
CA TYR A 316 33.25 -3.29 17.78
C TYR A 316 33.83 -2.99 19.16
N ARG A 317 33.49 -3.78 20.19
CA ARG A 317 34.06 -3.63 21.54
C ARG A 317 35.55 -3.87 21.59
N GLU A 318 36.06 -4.77 20.75
CA GLU A 318 37.49 -5.09 20.67
C GLU A 318 38.29 -4.00 19.93
N ASN A 319 37.63 -3.13 19.15
CA ASN A 319 38.27 -2.11 18.32
C ASN A 319 37.66 -0.71 18.52
N PRO A 320 37.58 -0.19 19.76
CA PRO A 320 36.92 1.08 20.05
C PRO A 320 37.62 2.28 19.40
N GLU A 321 38.93 2.18 19.12
CA GLU A 321 39.68 3.25 18.43
C GLU A 321 39.31 3.40 16.95
N LEU A 322 38.85 2.33 16.31
CA LEU A 322 38.44 2.34 14.90
C LEU A 322 36.98 2.70 14.73
N PHE A 323 36.13 2.27 15.67
CA PHE A 323 34.69 2.39 15.52
C PHE A 323 34.09 3.46 16.44
N GLY A 324 34.53 3.63 17.68
CA GLY A 324 33.89 4.52 18.66
C GLY A 324 33.00 3.78 19.66
N VAL A 325 32.02 4.45 20.27
CA VAL A 325 31.19 3.91 21.37
C VAL A 325 29.90 3.25 20.88
N GLU A 326 29.32 2.34 21.68
CA GLU A 326 28.20 1.45 21.27
C GLU A 326 26.94 2.17 20.72
N ALA A 327 26.73 3.44 21.06
CA ALA A 327 25.56 4.21 20.64
C ALA A 327 25.53 4.53 19.13
N ASP A 328 26.68 4.50 18.44
CA ASP A 328 26.79 4.86 17.02
C ASP A 328 26.32 3.72 16.06
N TRP A 329 26.00 2.54 16.61
CA TRP A 329 25.66 1.32 15.85
C TRP A 329 24.18 0.98 15.87
N GLN A 330 23.41 1.81 16.54
CA GLN A 330 21.99 1.70 16.73
C GLN A 330 21.29 2.57 15.70
N PHE A 331 20.43 1.96 14.88
CA PHE A 331 19.62 2.74 13.95
C PHE A 331 18.41 3.28 14.70
N SER A 332 18.33 4.60 14.88
CA SER A 332 17.13 5.26 15.39
C SER A 332 16.18 5.52 14.24
N SER A 333 15.00 4.91 14.27
CA SER A 333 13.96 5.23 13.31
C SER A 333 13.37 6.60 13.64
N GLY A 334 13.55 7.56 12.72
CA GLY A 334 13.45 8.99 13.01
C GLY A 334 12.09 9.49 13.55
N GLU A 335 10.99 8.76 13.33
CA GLU A 335 9.65 9.19 13.76
C GLU A 335 9.27 8.71 15.17
N THR A 336 9.76 7.55 15.62
CA THR A 336 9.37 6.94 16.91
C THR A 336 10.48 6.98 17.95
N GLY A 337 11.71 7.28 17.54
CA GLY A 337 12.90 7.18 18.41
C GLY A 337 13.21 5.72 18.79
N ARG A 338 12.60 4.75 18.11
CA ARG A 338 12.85 3.33 18.35
C ARG A 338 14.24 2.99 17.82
N ILE A 339 15.04 2.40 18.70
CA ILE A 339 16.36 1.90 18.36
C ILE A 339 16.23 0.47 17.82
N LEU A 340 16.61 0.28 16.56
CA LEU A 340 16.76 -1.04 15.94
C LEU A 340 18.19 -1.54 16.10
N THR A 341 18.32 -2.81 16.50
CA THR A 341 19.61 -3.48 16.67
C THR A 341 20.02 -4.22 15.40
N ALA A 342 21.29 -4.66 15.34
CA ALA A 342 21.78 -5.51 14.26
C ALA A 342 20.98 -6.83 14.12
N LYS A 343 20.41 -7.35 15.21
CA LYS A 343 19.52 -8.53 15.16
C LYS A 343 18.20 -8.18 14.45
N ASP A 344 17.65 -7.00 14.70
CA ASP A 344 16.36 -6.59 14.14
C ASP A 344 16.43 -6.35 12.62
N THR A 345 17.58 -5.84 12.16
CA THR A 345 17.83 -5.50 10.75
C THR A 345 18.46 -6.62 9.94
N TYR A 346 19.03 -7.65 10.58
CA TYR A 346 19.66 -8.78 9.90
C TYR A 346 18.78 -9.36 8.77
N PRO A 347 19.31 -9.62 7.56
CA PRO A 347 20.72 -9.63 7.19
C PRO A 347 21.27 -8.26 6.76
N PHE A 348 20.51 -7.18 6.91
CA PHE A 348 20.97 -5.84 6.60
C PHE A 348 21.71 -5.24 7.81
N HIS A 349 22.85 -4.61 7.55
CA HIS A 349 23.52 -3.82 8.58
C HIS A 349 22.63 -2.63 8.97
N PRO A 350 22.56 -2.19 10.23
CA PRO A 350 21.77 -1.01 10.62
C PRO A 350 22.07 0.22 9.75
N LYS A 351 23.35 0.47 9.46
CA LYS A 351 23.78 1.57 8.57
C LYS A 351 23.29 1.43 7.12
N TYR A 352 23.10 0.21 6.61
CA TYR A 352 22.54 0.01 5.27
C TYR A 352 21.10 0.52 5.21
N ILE A 353 20.30 0.21 6.24
CA ILE A 353 18.92 0.68 6.35
C ILE A 353 18.88 2.20 6.44
N GLU A 354 19.73 2.81 7.28
CA GLU A 354 19.83 4.26 7.42
C GLU A 354 20.11 4.94 6.07
N VAL A 355 21.17 4.50 5.37
CA VAL A 355 21.56 5.06 4.08
C VAL A 355 20.47 4.86 3.04
N LEU A 356 19.84 3.68 3.00
CA LEU A 356 18.76 3.39 2.06
C LEU A 356 17.55 4.30 2.31
N GLN A 357 17.13 4.45 3.56
CA GLN A 357 16.00 5.31 3.93
C GLN A 357 16.28 6.78 3.65
N GLU A 358 17.47 7.26 3.97
CA GLU A 358 17.90 8.62 3.66
C GLU A 358 17.87 8.86 2.14
N PHE A 359 18.41 7.90 1.36
CA PHE A 359 18.45 7.98 -0.10
C PHE A 359 17.05 8.06 -0.72
N VAL A 360 16.13 7.18 -0.34
CA VAL A 360 14.76 7.15 -0.91
C VAL A 360 13.85 8.26 -0.36
N THR A 361 14.20 8.89 0.76
CA THR A 361 13.42 9.99 1.34
C THR A 361 13.90 11.36 0.88
N ARG A 362 15.21 11.55 0.70
CA ARG A 362 15.76 12.83 0.21
C ARG A 362 15.55 13.03 -1.28
N ASN A 363 15.55 11.96 -2.06
CA ASN A 363 15.35 12.06 -3.50
C ASN A 363 13.86 12.12 -3.83
N LYS A 364 13.41 13.28 -4.31
CA LYS A 364 12.01 13.51 -4.70
C LYS A 364 11.55 12.67 -5.90
N ASP A 365 12.48 12.19 -6.71
CA ASP A 365 12.18 11.37 -7.89
C ASP A 365 12.00 9.87 -7.53
N LEU A 366 12.29 9.48 -6.28
CA LEU A 366 12.16 8.11 -5.81
C LEU A 366 10.87 7.90 -5.02
N GLN A 367 10.29 6.72 -5.20
CA GLN A 367 9.09 6.26 -4.52
C GLN A 367 9.45 5.41 -3.30
N LYS A 368 9.86 6.08 -2.21
CA LYS A 368 10.13 5.55 -0.85
C LYS A 368 10.30 4.02 -0.77
N THR A 369 9.30 3.29 -0.27
CA THR A 369 9.38 1.84 -0.01
C THR A 369 9.51 1.02 -1.28
N ARG A 370 8.89 1.46 -2.39
CA ARG A 370 8.97 0.76 -3.67
C ARG A 370 10.40 0.74 -4.19
N ASP A 371 11.04 1.91 -4.23
CA ASP A 371 12.42 2.02 -4.67
C ASP A 371 13.40 1.42 -3.65
N ALA A 372 13.09 1.46 -2.35
CA ALA A 372 13.86 0.74 -1.34
C ALA A 372 13.88 -0.77 -1.61
N VAL A 373 12.72 -1.39 -1.88
CA VAL A 373 12.63 -2.81 -2.27
C VAL A 373 13.39 -3.07 -3.57
N ARG A 374 13.18 -2.25 -4.61
CA ARG A 374 13.84 -2.40 -5.91
C ARG A 374 15.36 -2.32 -5.82
N ILE A 375 15.89 -1.32 -5.11
CA ILE A 375 17.33 -1.15 -4.86
C ILE A 375 17.85 -2.37 -4.09
N THR A 376 17.16 -2.77 -3.02
CA THR A 376 17.58 -3.91 -2.19
C THR A 376 17.65 -5.21 -2.98
N ARG A 377 16.68 -5.48 -3.86
CA ARG A 377 16.71 -6.64 -4.77
C ARG A 377 17.97 -6.66 -5.63
N LYS A 378 18.29 -5.52 -6.27
CA LYS A 378 19.49 -5.37 -7.11
C LYS A 378 20.77 -5.57 -6.29
N VAL A 379 20.85 -4.97 -5.11
CA VAL A 379 21.99 -5.08 -4.20
C VAL A 379 22.20 -6.53 -3.76
N VAL A 380 21.15 -7.20 -3.29
CA VAL A 380 21.23 -8.59 -2.82
C VAL A 380 21.64 -9.54 -3.95
N ARG A 381 21.00 -9.41 -5.13
CA ARG A 381 21.33 -10.24 -6.30
C ARG A 381 22.78 -10.07 -6.73
N ARG A 382 23.31 -8.84 -6.66
CA ARG A 382 24.70 -8.55 -6.97
C ARG A 382 25.66 -9.07 -5.91
N PHE A 383 25.38 -8.81 -4.63
CA PHE A 383 26.16 -9.26 -3.48
C PHE A 383 26.41 -10.78 -3.53
N LEU A 384 25.39 -11.57 -3.88
CA LEU A 384 25.51 -13.02 -3.99
C LEU A 384 26.43 -13.48 -5.14
N ARG A 385 26.66 -12.63 -6.15
CA ARG A 385 27.53 -12.93 -7.31
C ARG A 385 28.98 -12.45 -7.11
N GLU A 386 29.20 -11.48 -6.25
CA GLU A 386 30.52 -10.90 -6.01
C GLU A 386 31.46 -11.84 -5.22
N ARG A 387 32.75 -11.47 -5.20
CA ARG A 387 33.76 -12.12 -4.36
C ARG A 387 33.64 -11.56 -2.95
N GLY A 388 33.49 -12.42 -1.96
CA GLY A 388 33.33 -12.05 -0.56
C GLY A 388 32.14 -12.75 0.08
N ASP A 389 32.16 -12.85 1.41
CA ASP A 389 31.10 -13.49 2.19
C ASP A 389 30.91 -12.70 3.50
N ALA A 390 30.31 -11.51 3.37
CA ALA A 390 30.05 -10.64 4.50
C ALA A 390 28.92 -11.20 5.38
N GLU A 391 29.01 -10.96 6.69
CA GLU A 391 27.96 -11.35 7.65
C GLU A 391 26.70 -10.48 7.54
N PHE A 392 26.83 -9.27 6.99
CA PHE A 392 25.74 -8.33 6.75
C PHE A 392 25.80 -7.76 5.34
N ILE A 393 24.64 -7.36 4.81
CA ILE A 393 24.54 -6.48 3.66
C ILE A 393 24.83 -5.06 4.13
N MET A 394 25.96 -4.52 3.67
CA MET A 394 26.54 -3.27 4.11
C MET A 394 26.20 -2.11 3.16
N PRO A 395 26.30 -0.85 3.61
CA PRO A 395 26.03 0.33 2.77
C PRO A 395 26.80 0.35 1.45
N TRP A 396 28.07 -0.06 1.45
CA TRP A 396 28.92 -0.06 0.25
C TRP A 396 28.52 -1.10 -0.79
N HIS A 397 27.61 -2.03 -0.49
CA HIS A 397 27.01 -2.90 -1.50
C HIS A 397 25.94 -2.17 -2.33
N ILE A 398 25.49 -0.98 -1.92
CA ILE A 398 24.69 -0.09 -2.76
C ILE A 398 25.62 0.49 -3.83
N ASP A 399 25.69 -0.17 -4.98
CA ASP A 399 26.37 0.40 -6.15
C ASP A 399 25.35 1.14 -7.01
N LEU A 400 25.62 2.44 -7.22
CA LEU A 400 24.82 3.35 -8.02
C LEU A 400 25.33 3.46 -9.47
N ARG A 401 26.33 2.67 -9.87
CA ARG A 401 26.86 2.62 -11.24
C ARG A 401 25.99 1.84 -12.21
#